data_AF-A0A959GLK4-F1
#
_entry.id   AF-A0A959GLK4-F1
#
_cell.length_a   1.000
_cell.length_b   1.000
_cell.length_c   1.000
_cell.angle_alpha   90.00
_cell.angle_beta   90.00
_cell.angle_gamma   90.00
#
_symmetry.space_group_name_H-M   'P 1'
#
loop_
_entity.id
_entity.type
_entity.pdbx_description
1 polymer ?
#
loop_
_entity_poly.entity_id
_entity_poly.type
_entity_poly.pdbx_seq_one_letter_code
_entity_poly.pdbx_strand_id
1 'polypeptide(L)'
;MPTLGVPEHYITGEASDSEKLQKWAGTAPFALSNPLFHWTHLELQRYFGITDLLSPKTAADIYEQCTDMLQTPEYSTRNLLCKMNVEAVCSTDDPMDNLEH
;
A
#
# COMPACT_ATOMS: atom_id res chain seq x y z
N MET A 1 -9.09 2.47 9.51
CA MET A 1 -10.42 2.31 8.84
C MET A 1 -11.52 1.88 9.81
N PRO A 2 -11.40 0.79 10.61
CA PRO A 2 -12.46 0.39 11.54
C PRO A 2 -12.76 1.45 12.60
N THR A 3 -11.71 2.10 13.12
CA THR A 3 -11.80 3.20 14.09
C THR A 3 -12.60 4.42 13.60
N LEU A 4 -12.81 4.54 12.28
CA LEU A 4 -13.60 5.60 11.65
C LEU A 4 -14.95 5.10 11.12
N GLY A 5 -15.35 3.88 11.50
CA GLY A 5 -16.66 3.30 11.13
C GLY A 5 -16.77 2.84 9.69
N VAL A 6 -15.65 2.62 8.98
CA VAL A 6 -15.69 2.04 7.64
C VAL A 6 -16.19 0.59 7.73
N PRO A 7 -17.20 0.18 6.93
CA PRO A 7 -17.72 -1.19 6.96
C PRO A 7 -16.66 -2.24 6.61
N GLU A 8 -16.71 -3.40 7.27
CA GLU A 8 -15.75 -4.50 7.08
C GLU A 8 -15.67 -5.01 5.63
N HIS A 9 -16.78 -4.88 4.88
CA HIS A 9 -16.85 -5.16 3.45
C HIS A 9 -15.76 -4.43 2.64
N TYR A 10 -15.37 -3.21 3.06
CA TYR A 10 -14.33 -2.40 2.42
C TYR A 10 -12.93 -2.54 3.07
N ILE A 11 -12.75 -3.52 3.96
CA ILE A 11 -11.47 -3.76 4.64
C ILE A 11 -10.97 -5.14 4.25
N THR A 12 -11.67 -6.19 4.66
CA THR A 12 -11.30 -7.58 4.35
C THR A 12 -12.32 -8.31 3.46
N GLY A 13 -13.49 -7.72 3.22
CA GLY A 13 -14.54 -8.32 2.40
C GLY A 13 -14.32 -8.21 0.88
N GLU A 14 -15.38 -8.51 0.14
CA GLU A 14 -15.38 -8.69 -1.33
C GLU A 14 -15.41 -7.40 -2.16
N ALA A 15 -15.27 -6.22 -1.56
CA ALA A 15 -15.14 -4.99 -2.34
C ALA A 15 -13.89 -5.03 -3.24
N SER A 16 -13.94 -4.38 -4.40
CA SER A 16 -12.77 -4.29 -5.28
C SER A 16 -11.62 -3.52 -4.63
N ASP A 17 -10.39 -3.80 -5.04
CA ASP A 17 -9.20 -3.15 -4.47
C ASP A 17 -9.23 -1.63 -4.66
N SER A 18 -9.75 -1.16 -5.79
CA SER A 18 -9.96 0.27 -6.06
C SER A 18 -10.97 0.89 -5.09
N GLU A 19 -12.10 0.22 -4.82
CA GLU A 19 -13.08 0.69 -3.85
C GLU A 19 -12.51 0.72 -2.43
N LYS A 20 -11.73 -0.31 -2.05
CA LYS A 20 -11.02 -0.35 -0.76
C LYS A 20 -10.03 0.81 -0.64
N LEU A 21 -9.23 1.08 -1.68
CA LEU A 21 -8.33 2.23 -1.69
C LEU A 21 -9.10 3.55 -1.62
N GLN A 22 -10.23 3.68 -2.31
CA GLN A 22 -11.07 4.88 -2.24
C GLN A 22 -11.57 5.13 -0.81
N LYS A 23 -11.96 4.07 -0.08
CA LYS A 23 -12.32 4.18 1.34
C LYS A 23 -11.11 4.55 2.20
N TRP A 24 -9.94 3.94 1.94
CA TRP A 24 -8.71 4.29 2.64
C TRP A 24 -8.32 5.76 2.45
N ALA A 25 -8.39 6.26 1.22
CA ALA A 25 -8.12 7.66 0.88
C ALA A 25 -9.08 8.63 1.59
N GLY A 26 -10.33 8.23 1.78
CA GLY A 26 -11.29 8.96 2.62
C GLY A 26 -10.89 9.02 4.11
N THR A 27 -10.09 8.07 4.58
CA THR A 27 -9.59 8.05 5.97
C THR A 27 -8.25 8.77 6.17
N ALA A 28 -7.45 8.94 5.11
CA ALA A 28 -6.12 9.53 5.20
C ALA A 28 -6.08 10.92 5.88
N PRO A 29 -7.01 11.87 5.63
CA PRO A 29 -7.04 13.15 6.33
C PRO A 29 -7.23 13.05 7.85
N PHE A 30 -7.86 11.98 8.34
CA PHE A 30 -8.08 11.74 9.76
C PHE A 30 -6.90 11.04 10.44
N ALA A 31 -5.89 10.61 9.67
CA ALA A 31 -4.66 10.03 10.17
C ALA A 31 -3.57 11.07 10.44
N LEU A 32 -3.87 12.38 10.42
CA LEU A 32 -2.89 13.41 10.78
C LEU A 32 -2.33 13.16 12.18
N SER A 33 -1.00 13.27 12.32
CA SER A 33 -0.23 12.88 13.52
C SER A 33 -0.16 11.39 13.82
N ASN A 34 -0.90 10.54 13.09
CA ASN A 34 -0.68 9.10 13.08
C ASN A 34 0.45 8.75 12.09
N PRO A 35 1.35 7.80 12.42
CA PRO A 35 2.39 7.36 11.50
C PRO A 35 1.88 6.94 10.11
N LEU A 36 0.65 6.40 10.03
CA LEU A 36 0.02 6.00 8.77
C LEU A 36 -0.06 7.14 7.74
N PHE A 37 -0.23 8.38 8.18
CA PHE A 37 -0.21 9.52 7.26
C PHE A 37 1.18 9.71 6.65
N HIS A 38 2.24 9.64 7.47
CA HIS A 38 3.61 9.77 6.97
C HIS A 38 4.00 8.59 6.08
N TRP A 39 3.70 7.35 6.49
CA TRP A 39 4.04 6.16 5.72
C TRP A 39 3.38 6.15 4.35
N THR A 40 2.08 6.47 4.28
CA THR A 40 1.35 6.57 3.00
C THR A 40 2.08 7.47 2.00
N HIS A 41 2.48 8.67 2.41
CA HIS A 41 3.11 9.62 1.49
C HIS A 41 4.60 9.31 1.24
N LEU A 42 5.30 8.75 2.22
CA LEU A 42 6.68 8.28 2.03
C LEU A 42 6.75 7.11 1.05
N GLU A 43 5.79 6.20 1.10
CA GLU A 43 5.72 5.05 0.20
C GLU A 43 5.41 5.50 -1.22
N LEU A 44 4.39 6.35 -1.41
CA LEU A 44 4.08 6.97 -2.70
C LEU A 44 5.29 7.68 -3.30
N GLN A 45 5.99 8.48 -2.50
CA GLN A 45 7.14 9.24 -2.97
C GLN A 45 8.34 8.34 -3.31
N ARG A 46 8.72 7.40 -2.44
CA ARG A 46 9.96 6.63 -2.60
C ARG A 46 9.82 5.49 -3.59
N TYR A 47 8.71 4.76 -3.53
CA TYR A 47 8.49 3.64 -4.43
C TYR A 47 7.95 4.12 -5.77
N PHE A 48 6.95 4.99 -5.77
CA PHE A 48 6.21 5.34 -6.99
C PHE A 48 6.55 6.72 -7.57
N GLY A 49 7.36 7.53 -6.89
CA GLY A 49 7.68 8.89 -7.33
C GLY A 49 6.49 9.85 -7.28
N ILE A 50 5.39 9.45 -6.63
CA ILE A 50 4.16 10.24 -6.53
C ILE A 50 4.27 11.17 -5.31
N THR A 51 4.16 12.47 -5.55
CA THR A 51 4.21 13.50 -4.49
C THR A 51 2.83 14.04 -4.11
N ASP A 52 1.78 13.59 -4.79
CA ASP A 52 0.41 14.00 -4.50
C ASP A 52 -0.07 13.42 -3.16
N LEU A 53 -0.90 14.20 -2.46
CA LEU A 53 -1.53 13.73 -1.23
C LEU A 53 -2.62 12.71 -1.56
N LEU A 54 -2.67 11.61 -0.81
CA LEU A 54 -3.76 10.65 -0.96
C LEU A 54 -5.06 11.24 -0.40
N SER A 55 -6.05 11.38 -1.27
CA SER A 55 -7.37 11.92 -0.95
C SER A 55 -8.42 11.27 -1.85
N PRO A 56 -9.73 11.38 -1.54
CA PRO A 56 -10.78 10.86 -2.44
C PRO A 56 -10.74 11.42 -3.86
N LYS A 57 -10.12 12.59 -4.06
CA LYS A 57 -10.00 13.25 -5.37
C LYS A 57 -8.83 12.71 -6.20
N THR A 58 -7.76 12.27 -5.53
CA THR A 58 -6.51 11.83 -6.15
C THR A 58 -6.36 10.31 -6.15
N ALA A 59 -7.18 9.60 -5.38
CA ALA A 59 -7.08 8.15 -5.20
C ALA A 59 -7.22 7.34 -6.48
N ALA A 60 -8.10 7.73 -7.41
CA ALA A 60 -8.27 7.05 -8.68
C ALA A 60 -6.99 7.13 -9.53
N ASP A 61 -6.47 8.34 -9.72
CA ASP A 61 -5.26 8.59 -10.51
C ASP A 61 -4.03 7.93 -9.88
N ILE A 62 -3.91 7.96 -8.54
CA ILE A 62 -2.83 7.29 -7.81
C ILE A 62 -2.94 5.76 -7.96
N TYR A 63 -4.16 5.21 -7.88
CA TYR A 63 -4.39 3.77 -8.07
C TYR A 63 -3.96 3.31 -9.45
N GLU A 64 -4.37 4.03 -10.50
CA GLU A 64 -4.05 3.69 -11.88
C GLU A 64 -2.54 3.76 -12.13
N GLN A 65 -1.90 4.86 -11.75
CA GLN A 65 -0.44 5.03 -11.90
C GLN A 65 0.34 3.94 -11.16
N CYS A 66 0.03 3.68 -9.89
CA CYS A 66 0.69 2.62 -9.13
C CYS A 66 0.44 1.25 -9.76
N THR A 67 -0.77 0.98 -10.24
CA THR A 67 -1.13 -0.30 -10.89
C THR A 67 -0.31 -0.52 -12.15
N ASP A 68 -0.23 0.49 -13.03
CA ASP A 68 0.56 0.44 -14.26
C ASP A 68 2.04 0.18 -13.96
N MET A 69 2.58 0.87 -12.95
CA MET A 69 3.97 0.67 -12.52
C MET A 69 4.19 -0.74 -12.00
N LEU A 70 3.27 -1.28 -11.18
CA LEU A 70 3.34 -2.63 -10.65
C LEU A 70 3.27 -3.73 -11.71
N GLN A 71 2.75 -3.45 -12.92
CA GLN A 71 2.80 -4.38 -14.05
C GLN A 71 4.16 -4.43 -14.75
N THR A 72 5.10 -3.55 -14.40
CA THR A 72 6.42 -3.50 -15.01
C THR A 72 7.45 -4.35 -14.25
N PRO A 73 8.47 -4.91 -14.91
CA PRO A 73 9.51 -5.68 -14.26
C PRO A 73 10.23 -4.92 -13.13
N GLU A 74 10.41 -3.61 -13.28
CA GLU A 74 11.08 -2.71 -12.34
C GLU A 74 10.39 -2.66 -10.96
N TYR A 75 9.10 -2.96 -10.90
CA TYR A 75 8.29 -2.97 -9.67
C TYR A 75 7.94 -4.38 -9.19
N SER A 76 8.61 -5.40 -9.73
CA SER A 76 8.56 -6.75 -9.15
C SER A 76 9.11 -6.75 -7.72
N THR A 77 8.67 -7.71 -6.89
CA THR A 77 9.05 -7.81 -5.48
C THR A 77 10.56 -7.70 -5.24
N ARG A 78 11.37 -8.44 -6.01
CA ARG A 78 12.83 -8.40 -5.88
C ARG A 78 13.43 -7.06 -6.29
N ASN A 79 12.89 -6.43 -7.34
CA ASN A 79 13.39 -5.14 -7.80
C ASN A 79 13.00 -4.01 -6.84
N LEU A 80 11.85 -4.08 -6.17
CA LEU A 80 11.50 -3.15 -5.09
C LEU A 80 12.47 -3.26 -3.90
N LEU A 81 12.88 -4.47 -3.52
CA LEU A 81 13.90 -4.69 -2.49
C LEU A 81 15.26 -4.10 -2.91
N CYS A 82 15.68 -4.35 -4.16
CA CYS A 82 16.90 -3.76 -4.71
C CYS A 82 16.84 -2.23 -4.73
N LYS A 83 15.72 -1.64 -5.15
CA LYS A 83 15.50 -0.19 -5.19
C LYS A 83 15.66 0.47 -3.81
N MET A 84 15.30 -0.26 -2.76
CA MET A 84 15.42 0.21 -1.38
C MET A 84 16.72 -0.20 -0.70
N ASN A 85 17.67 -0.77 -1.44
CA ASN A 85 18.96 -1.24 -0.93
C ASN A 85 18.82 -2.20 0.27
N VAL A 86 17.87 -3.13 0.18
CA VAL A 86 17.66 -4.16 1.20
C VAL A 86 18.76 -5.22 1.09
N GLU A 87 19.55 -5.39 2.14
CA GLU A 87 20.65 -6.38 2.18
C GLU A 87 20.22 -7.76 2.70
N ALA A 88 19.23 -7.80 3.61
CA ALA A 88 18.72 -9.03 4.19
C ALA A 88 17.22 -8.92 4.45
N VAL A 89 16.50 -10.01 4.23
CA VAL A 89 15.11 -10.22 4.63
C VAL A 89 15.06 -11.49 5.43
N CYS A 90 14.48 -11.44 6.63
CA CYS A 90 14.25 -12.60 7.47
C CYS A 90 12.74 -12.80 7.59
N SER A 91 12.21 -13.85 6.96
CA SER A 91 10.83 -14.30 7.18
C SER A 91 10.66 -14.81 8.62
N THR A 92 9.41 -15.00 9.03
CA THR A 92 9.07 -15.63 10.30
C THR A 92 8.17 -16.81 9.98
N ASP A 93 8.73 -18.02 10.14
CA ASP A 93 8.14 -19.27 9.68
C ASP A 93 7.82 -20.17 10.88
N ASP A 94 6.78 -20.99 10.76
CA ASP A 94 6.42 -21.98 11.77
C ASP A 94 7.40 -23.17 11.72
N PRO A 95 7.76 -23.79 12.86
CA PRO A 95 8.60 -24.99 12.87
C PRO A 95 8.10 -26.16 12.00
N MET A 96 6.80 -26.20 11.69
CA MET A 96 6.18 -27.23 10.86
C MET A 96 6.18 -26.90 9.35
N ASP A 97 6.63 -25.71 8.96
CA ASP A 97 6.65 -25.29 7.57
C ASP A 97 7.71 -26.05 6.76
N ASN A 98 7.41 -26.32 5.49
CA ASN A 98 8.31 -27.01 4.57
C ASN A 98 9.39 -26.11 3.95
N LEU A 99 9.27 -24.78 4.13
CA LEU A 99 10.21 -23.76 3.65
C LEU A 99 10.49 -23.84 2.14
N GLU A 100 9.49 -24.19 1.32
CA GLU A 100 9.65 -24.35 -0.13
C GLU A 100 9.76 -23.01 -0.91
N HIS A 101 9.55 -21.87 -0.25
CA HIS A 101 9.49 -20.54 -0.85
C HIS A 101 10.69 -19.65 -0.53
#